data_AF-A0A7S4MKN8-F1
#
_entry.id   AF-A0A7S4MKN8-F1
#
_cell.length_a   1.000
_cell.length_b   1.000
_cell.length_c   1.000
_cell.angle_alpha   90.00
_cell.angle_beta   90.00
_cell.angle_gamma   90.00
#
_symmetry.space_group_name_H-M   'P 1'
#
loop_
_entity.id
_entity.type
_entity.pdbx_description
1 polymer ?
#
loop_
_entity_poly.entity_id
_entity_poly.type
_entity_poly.pdbx_seq_one_letter_code
_entity_poly.pdbx_strand_id
1 'polypeptide(L)'
;MRSTKRIWQVSPLVPSQIQPIMGETLDNMFYVMTNTLAEPCFTGGWGKPKLLQDIIDLSSHAQQSDNYEARKTLITSNIDVTALSETAKDKEKAMLINGKFKSPAAYILPKESEECEFQLIVPQKKPSEAMPLVIQYSMTGDHGFGLRREIGYKLLKKHKIASLSIMNPFYGSRKPEEQKKSSLLYVSDLMCKGIALVCE
;
A
#
# COMPACT_ATOMS: atom_id res chain seq x y z
N MET A 1 37.50 -29.31 14.22
CA MET A 1 36.98 -28.75 15.49
C MET A 1 37.03 -27.23 15.42
N ARG A 2 36.01 -26.60 16.02
CA ARG A 2 35.61 -25.19 15.94
C ARG A 2 36.66 -24.20 16.44
N SER A 3 36.67 -22.98 15.86
CA SER A 3 36.37 -21.73 16.58
C SER A 3 36.65 -20.49 15.71
N THR A 4 35.61 -19.97 15.05
CA THR A 4 35.57 -18.63 14.46
C THR A 4 35.03 -17.65 15.48
N LYS A 5 35.88 -16.77 16.02
CA LYS A 5 35.45 -15.50 16.63
C LYS A 5 35.68 -14.39 15.62
N ARG A 6 34.63 -13.93 14.94
CA ARG A 6 34.60 -12.63 14.28
C ARG A 6 33.67 -11.74 15.10
N ILE A 7 34.29 -10.77 15.78
CA ILE A 7 33.65 -9.76 16.60
C ILE A 7 33.07 -8.73 15.63
N TRP A 8 31.75 -8.55 15.64
CA TRP A 8 31.10 -7.48 14.90
C TRP A 8 31.33 -6.18 15.64
N GLN A 9 32.29 -5.36 15.18
CA GLN A 9 32.33 -3.95 15.56
C GLN A 9 31.23 -3.23 14.79
N VAL A 10 30.17 -2.87 15.50
CA VAL A 10 29.13 -1.99 14.99
C VAL A 10 29.64 -0.57 15.14
N SER A 11 29.92 0.12 14.03
CA SER A 11 30.22 1.56 14.09
C SER A 11 29.00 2.31 14.65
N PRO A 12 29.19 3.27 15.58
CA PRO A 12 28.10 4.11 16.01
C PRO A 12 27.64 4.98 14.83
N LEU A 13 26.39 4.79 14.42
CA LEU A 13 25.74 5.66 13.45
C LEU A 13 25.66 7.07 14.06
N VAL A 14 26.31 8.03 13.40
CA VAL A 14 26.24 9.45 13.76
C VAL A 14 24.77 9.89 13.64
N PRO A 15 24.14 10.47 14.68
CA PRO A 15 22.76 10.93 14.60
C PRO A 15 22.69 12.15 13.70
N SER A 16 22.43 11.96 12.40
CA SER A 16 22.16 13.08 11.50
C SER A 16 20.67 13.44 11.58
N GLN A 17 20.40 14.52 12.32
CA GLN A 17 19.37 15.53 12.02
C GLN A 17 17.90 15.07 11.89
N ILE A 18 17.42 14.19 12.77
CA ILE A 18 15.98 14.07 13.04
C ILE A 18 15.79 14.42 14.51
N GLN A 19 15.33 15.64 14.80
CA GLN A 19 14.94 16.06 16.14
C GLN A 19 13.53 15.52 16.41
N PRO A 20 13.33 14.60 17.36
CA PRO A 20 12.00 14.11 17.69
C PRO A 20 11.15 15.24 18.29
N ILE A 21 9.88 15.31 17.87
CA ILE A 21 8.93 16.33 18.30
C ILE A 21 8.25 15.84 19.60
N MET A 22 8.74 16.39 20.72
CA MET A 22 8.11 16.46 22.06
C MET A 22 7.70 15.14 22.73
N GLY A 23 8.64 14.61 23.52
CA GLY A 23 8.44 13.50 24.46
C GLY A 23 9.73 12.71 24.65
N GLU A 24 10.82 13.38 25.07
CA GLU A 24 12.20 12.86 24.95
C GLU A 24 12.37 11.40 25.38
N THR A 25 11.71 10.93 26.44
CA THR A 25 11.85 9.53 26.86
C THR A 25 11.12 8.55 25.96
N LEU A 26 9.86 8.83 25.58
CA LEU A 26 9.05 7.91 24.80
C LEU A 26 9.49 7.87 23.34
N ASP A 27 9.87 8.99 22.75
CA ASP A 27 10.39 9.03 21.39
C ASP A 27 11.74 8.35 21.28
N ASN A 28 12.63 8.54 22.27
CA ASN A 28 13.90 7.83 22.31
C ASN A 28 13.70 6.33 22.53
N MET A 29 12.79 5.93 23.42
CA MET A 29 12.43 4.53 23.59
C MET A 29 11.86 3.93 22.30
N PHE A 30 10.94 4.63 21.65
CA PHE A 30 10.36 4.22 20.37
C PHE A 30 11.44 4.06 19.31
N TYR A 31 12.30 5.07 19.13
CA TYR A 31 13.41 5.03 18.20
C TYR A 31 14.33 3.84 18.46
N VAL A 32 14.74 3.61 19.71
CA VAL A 32 15.57 2.45 20.08
C VAL A 32 14.85 1.15 19.74
N MET A 33 13.58 1.00 20.15
CA MET A 33 12.81 -0.22 19.89
C MET A 33 12.64 -0.51 18.41
N THR A 34 12.47 0.51 17.56
CA THR A 34 12.22 0.31 16.13
C THR A 34 13.50 0.18 15.30
N ASN A 35 14.58 0.83 15.72
CA ASN A 35 15.86 0.79 15.02
C ASN A 35 16.80 -0.35 15.48
N THR A 36 16.51 -1.00 16.60
CA THR A 36 17.28 -2.17 17.07
C THR A 36 16.72 -3.53 16.61
N LEU A 37 15.59 -3.52 15.89
CA LEU A 37 15.04 -4.74 15.27
C LEU A 37 15.99 -5.29 14.20
N ALA A 38 15.95 -6.62 13.99
CA ALA A 38 16.68 -7.26 12.88
C ALA A 38 16.28 -6.70 11.52
N GLU A 39 15.01 -6.29 11.37
CA GLU A 39 14.51 -5.50 10.25
C GLU A 39 13.86 -4.23 10.79
N PRO A 40 14.59 -3.10 10.82
CA PRO A 40 14.04 -1.84 11.31
C PRO A 40 12.80 -1.40 10.54
N CYS A 41 11.81 -0.87 11.25
CA CYS A 41 10.61 -0.25 10.69
C CYS A 41 10.36 1.09 11.37
N PHE A 42 9.52 1.97 10.80
CA PHE A 42 9.18 3.26 11.38
C PHE A 42 10.40 4.10 11.82
N THR A 43 11.51 4.01 11.07
CA THR A 43 12.79 4.63 11.45
C THR A 43 12.73 6.16 11.42
N GLY A 44 11.75 6.72 10.71
CA GLY A 44 11.41 8.15 10.71
C GLY A 44 10.51 8.57 11.88
N GLY A 45 10.12 7.66 12.76
CA GLY A 45 9.27 7.96 13.91
C GLY A 45 7.78 7.99 13.58
N TRP A 46 7.02 8.87 14.25
CA TRP A 46 5.56 8.91 14.14
C TRP A 46 5.03 9.55 12.84
N GLY A 47 5.81 10.43 12.21
CA GLY A 47 5.38 11.22 11.07
C GLY A 47 5.02 12.66 11.44
N LYS A 48 4.40 13.40 10.52
CA LYS A 48 4.08 14.82 10.71
C LYS A 48 2.91 14.99 11.70
N PRO A 49 3.03 15.80 12.78
CA PRO A 49 1.97 15.99 13.76
C PRO A 49 0.63 16.42 13.14
N LYS A 50 0.68 17.31 12.14
CA LYS A 50 -0.53 17.77 11.44
C LYS A 50 -1.26 16.62 10.73
N LEU A 51 -0.53 15.75 10.04
CA LEU A 51 -1.09 14.57 9.36
C LEU A 51 -1.72 13.60 10.38
N LEU A 52 -1.06 13.38 11.52
CA LEU A 52 -1.61 12.54 12.58
C LEU A 52 -2.90 13.12 13.15
N GLN A 53 -2.96 14.44 13.35
CA GLN A 53 -4.19 15.11 13.76
C GLN A 53 -5.30 14.93 12.71
N ASP A 54 -4.99 15.13 11.43
CA ASP A 54 -5.96 14.98 10.34
C ASP A 54 -6.50 13.53 10.28
N ILE A 55 -5.65 12.52 10.53
CA ILE A 55 -6.05 11.10 10.62
C ILE A 55 -6.93 10.82 11.84
N ILE A 56 -6.60 11.39 13.01
CA ILE A 56 -7.39 11.25 14.23
C ILE A 56 -8.77 11.87 14.05
N ASP A 57 -8.82 13.05 13.46
CA ASP A 57 -10.07 13.74 13.14
C ASP A 57 -10.90 12.86 12.19
N LEU A 58 -10.28 12.37 11.11
CA LEU A 58 -10.94 11.47 10.16
C LEU A 58 -11.53 10.22 10.83
N SER A 59 -10.75 9.56 11.67
CA SER A 59 -11.15 8.35 12.40
C SER A 59 -12.31 8.62 13.37
N SER A 60 -12.22 9.71 14.14
CA SER A 60 -13.25 10.10 15.11
C SER A 60 -14.59 10.35 14.42
N HIS A 61 -14.58 11.04 13.27
CA HIS A 61 -15.79 11.26 12.49
C HIS A 61 -16.31 9.98 11.85
N ALA A 62 -15.42 9.10 11.36
CA ALA A 62 -15.80 7.82 10.79
C ALA A 62 -16.46 6.89 11.82
N GLN A 63 -16.13 6.99 13.11
CA GLN A 63 -16.77 6.19 14.17
C GLN A 63 -18.18 6.68 14.54
N GLN A 64 -18.50 7.94 14.26
CA GLN A 64 -19.67 8.60 14.83
C GLN A 64 -20.94 8.54 13.95
N SER A 65 -20.89 8.12 12.67
CA SER A 65 -22.12 7.87 11.91
C SER A 65 -21.96 7.04 10.63
N ASP A 66 -23.04 6.35 10.25
CA ASP A 66 -23.23 5.77 8.90
C ASP A 66 -23.57 6.82 7.83
N ASN A 67 -23.82 8.08 8.24
CA ASN A 67 -24.30 9.17 7.38
C ASN A 67 -23.32 10.36 7.33
N TYR A 68 -22.03 10.09 7.43
CA TYR A 68 -21.01 11.13 7.41
C TYR A 68 -20.79 11.65 5.98
N GLU A 69 -21.23 12.88 5.70
CA GLU A 69 -21.07 13.50 4.37
C GLU A 69 -19.59 13.54 3.92
N ALA A 70 -18.65 13.74 4.83
CA ALA A 70 -17.23 13.70 4.47
C ALA A 70 -16.72 12.28 4.19
N ARG A 71 -17.37 11.20 4.63
CA ARG A 71 -17.08 9.83 4.12
C ARG A 71 -17.37 9.74 2.62
N LYS A 72 -18.40 10.44 2.13
CA LYS A 72 -18.69 10.54 0.69
C LYS A 72 -17.64 11.34 -0.08
N THR A 73 -16.86 12.19 0.62
CA THR A 73 -15.71 12.86 0.01
C THR A 73 -14.46 11.99 -0.04
N LEU A 74 -14.34 11.01 0.85
CA LEU A 74 -13.23 10.03 0.89
C LEU A 74 -13.48 8.86 -0.07
N ILE A 75 -14.73 8.40 -0.08
CA ILE A 75 -15.21 7.33 -0.94
C ILE A 75 -15.98 8.03 -2.05
N THR A 76 -15.28 8.36 -3.13
CA THR A 76 -15.93 8.92 -4.32
C THR A 76 -16.79 7.84 -4.99
N SER A 77 -17.98 8.23 -5.46
CA SER A 77 -18.84 7.32 -6.21
C SER A 77 -18.27 6.96 -7.58
N ASN A 78 -17.37 7.80 -8.12
CA ASN A 78 -16.75 7.60 -9.43
C ASN A 78 -15.25 7.90 -9.34
N ILE A 79 -14.46 6.98 -9.87
CA ILE A 79 -13.01 7.14 -10.02
C ILE A 79 -12.72 7.17 -11.51
N ASP A 80 -12.04 8.23 -11.97
CA ASP A 80 -11.57 8.31 -13.34
C ASP A 80 -10.39 7.37 -13.54
N VAL A 81 -10.62 6.34 -14.36
CA VAL A 81 -9.66 5.28 -14.62
C VAL A 81 -9.05 5.44 -16.01
N THR A 82 -7.72 5.38 -16.07
CA THR A 82 -6.97 5.40 -17.33
C THR A 82 -6.41 4.02 -17.63
N ALA A 83 -6.80 3.43 -18.77
CA ALA A 83 -6.15 2.23 -19.29
C ALA A 83 -4.80 2.61 -19.94
N LEU A 84 -3.75 1.90 -19.58
CA LEU A 84 -2.37 2.15 -20.06
C LEU A 84 -1.96 1.17 -21.14
N SER A 85 -2.34 -0.10 -21.01
CA SER A 85 -2.03 -1.13 -22.00
C SER A 85 -2.98 -2.32 -21.89
N GLU A 86 -3.17 -3.00 -23.01
CA GLU A 86 -3.91 -4.26 -23.09
C GLU A 86 -3.00 -5.32 -23.69
N THR A 87 -2.95 -6.51 -23.09
CA THR A 87 -2.12 -7.62 -23.55
C THR A 87 -2.91 -8.91 -23.55
N ALA A 88 -3.08 -9.48 -24.74
CA ALA A 88 -3.67 -10.80 -24.91
C ALA A 88 -2.76 -11.89 -24.33
N LYS A 89 -3.36 -12.80 -23.55
CA LYS A 89 -2.71 -13.98 -22.96
C LYS A 89 -3.38 -15.23 -23.49
N ASP A 90 -2.96 -15.67 -24.68
CA ASP A 90 -3.64 -16.74 -25.43
C ASP A 90 -3.69 -18.08 -24.69
N LYS A 91 -2.62 -18.43 -23.95
CA LYS A 91 -2.57 -19.65 -23.12
C LYS A 91 -3.70 -19.69 -22.07
N GLU A 92 -4.03 -18.53 -21.52
CA GLU A 92 -5.06 -18.38 -20.48
C GLU A 92 -6.41 -17.94 -21.06
N LYS A 93 -6.49 -17.67 -22.38
CA LYS A 93 -7.66 -17.06 -23.05
C LYS A 93 -8.13 -15.78 -22.36
N ALA A 94 -7.18 -15.03 -21.80
CA ALA A 94 -7.41 -13.85 -20.98
C ALA A 94 -6.85 -12.59 -21.65
N MET A 95 -7.42 -11.43 -21.32
CA MET A 95 -6.87 -10.12 -21.60
C MET A 95 -6.38 -9.53 -20.28
N LEU A 96 -5.12 -9.11 -20.26
CA LEU A 96 -4.53 -8.36 -19.14
C LEU A 96 -4.52 -6.89 -19.50
N ILE A 97 -5.24 -6.08 -18.72
CA ILE A 97 -5.31 -4.63 -18.87
C ILE A 97 -4.56 -4.01 -17.71
N ASN A 98 -3.51 -3.24 -17.97
CA ASN A 98 -2.87 -2.41 -16.95
C ASN A 98 -3.48 -1.02 -17.01
N GLY A 99 -3.75 -0.44 -15.87
CA GLY A 99 -4.25 0.93 -15.80
C GLY A 99 -3.85 1.62 -14.52
N LYS A 100 -4.27 2.88 -14.40
CA LYS A 100 -4.09 3.67 -13.19
C LYS A 100 -5.25 4.61 -12.95
N PHE A 101 -5.36 5.06 -11.71
CA PHE A 101 -6.26 6.13 -11.29
C PHE A 101 -5.63 6.94 -10.16
N LYS A 102 -6.12 8.16 -9.93
CA LYS A 102 -5.69 8.95 -8.78
C LYS A 102 -6.40 8.44 -7.51
N SER A 103 -5.64 8.11 -6.48
CA SER A 103 -6.20 7.66 -5.20
C SER A 103 -7.12 8.74 -4.61
N PRO A 104 -8.35 8.41 -4.17
CA PRO A 104 -9.19 9.35 -3.43
C PRO A 104 -8.53 9.84 -2.14
N ALA A 105 -7.64 9.03 -1.56
CA ALA A 105 -6.84 9.37 -0.39
C ALA A 105 -5.50 10.06 -0.71
N ALA A 106 -5.29 10.54 -1.95
CA ALA A 106 -4.03 11.17 -2.37
C ALA A 106 -3.57 12.32 -1.44
N TYR A 107 -4.50 13.03 -0.79
CA TYR A 107 -4.20 14.16 0.09
C TYR A 107 -3.49 13.79 1.41
N ILE A 108 -3.52 12.51 1.82
CA ILE A 108 -2.76 11.99 2.99
C ILE A 108 -1.59 11.10 2.59
N LEU A 109 -1.41 10.82 1.30
CA LEU A 109 -0.37 9.93 0.80
C LEU A 109 0.88 10.72 0.40
N PRO A 110 2.08 10.09 0.45
CA PRO A 110 3.26 10.66 -0.20
C PRO A 110 3.05 10.73 -1.71
N LYS A 111 3.84 11.58 -2.37
CA LYS A 111 3.67 11.92 -3.79
C LYS A 111 3.65 10.68 -4.69
N GLU A 112 4.55 9.75 -4.41
CA GLU A 112 4.73 8.49 -5.13
C GLU A 112 3.54 7.54 -4.98
N SER A 113 2.77 7.68 -3.90
CA SER A 113 1.57 6.88 -3.64
C SER A 113 0.27 7.54 -4.13
N GLU A 114 0.29 8.77 -4.65
CA GLU A 114 -0.95 9.44 -5.08
C GLU A 114 -1.64 8.74 -6.26
N GLU A 115 -0.88 8.15 -7.18
CA GLU A 115 -1.43 7.36 -8.30
C GLU A 115 -1.47 5.88 -7.92
N CYS A 116 -2.62 5.27 -8.12
CA CYS A 116 -2.85 3.86 -7.90
C CYS A 116 -2.85 3.09 -9.22
N GLU A 117 -1.90 2.16 -9.37
CA GLU A 117 -1.87 1.23 -10.49
C GLU A 117 -2.76 0.02 -10.22
N PHE A 118 -3.36 -0.54 -11.28
CA PHE A 118 -4.11 -1.79 -11.20
C PHE A 118 -3.86 -2.68 -12.42
N GLN A 119 -4.20 -3.96 -12.24
CA GLN A 119 -4.27 -4.96 -13.30
C GLN A 119 -5.66 -5.59 -13.33
N LEU A 120 -6.33 -5.51 -14.47
CA LEU A 120 -7.62 -6.14 -14.71
C LEU A 120 -7.43 -7.35 -15.63
N ILE A 121 -7.94 -8.50 -15.19
CA ILE A 121 -7.93 -9.76 -15.93
C ILE A 121 -9.36 -10.10 -16.31
N VAL A 122 -9.64 -10.09 -17.60
CA VAL A 122 -10.96 -10.34 -18.20
C VAL A 122 -10.84 -11.35 -19.35
N PRO A 123 -11.94 -11.99 -19.82
CA PRO A 123 -11.86 -12.85 -20.99
C PRO A 123 -11.47 -12.05 -22.25
N GLN A 124 -10.73 -12.68 -23.17
CA GLN A 124 -10.43 -12.06 -24.48
C GLN A 124 -11.69 -11.77 -25.31
N LYS A 125 -12.70 -12.63 -25.19
CA LYS A 125 -13.99 -12.44 -25.84
C LYS A 125 -14.90 -11.72 -24.87
N LYS A 126 -15.53 -10.63 -25.33
CA LYS A 126 -16.55 -9.92 -24.57
C LYS A 126 -17.62 -10.91 -24.11
N PRO A 127 -17.90 -11.02 -22.81
CA PRO A 127 -18.93 -11.92 -22.32
C PRO A 127 -20.30 -11.42 -22.80
N SER A 128 -21.21 -12.36 -23.08
CA SER A 128 -22.59 -12.06 -23.46
C SER A 128 -23.43 -11.54 -22.30
N GLU A 129 -22.98 -11.79 -21.06
CA GLU A 129 -23.67 -11.44 -19.81
C GLU A 129 -22.70 -10.77 -18.83
N ALA A 130 -23.24 -10.14 -17.79
CA ALA A 130 -22.45 -9.59 -16.69
C ALA A 130 -21.60 -10.69 -16.03
N MET A 131 -20.33 -10.39 -15.80
CA MET A 131 -19.37 -11.32 -15.22
C MET A 131 -19.04 -10.89 -13.79
N PRO A 132 -18.98 -11.83 -12.82
CA PRO A 132 -18.50 -11.51 -11.47
C PRO A 132 -17.05 -11.03 -11.51
N LEU A 133 -16.76 -10.01 -10.71
CA LEU A 133 -15.43 -9.43 -10.53
C LEU A 133 -15.00 -9.61 -9.07
N VAL A 134 -13.77 -10.09 -8.86
CA VAL A 134 -13.13 -10.05 -7.54
C VAL A 134 -12.10 -8.91 -7.49
N ILE A 135 -12.12 -8.14 -6.40
CA ILE A 135 -11.07 -7.17 -6.10
C ILE A 135 -10.03 -7.85 -5.20
N GLN A 136 -8.77 -7.79 -5.60
CA GLN A 136 -7.65 -8.46 -4.93
C GLN A 136 -6.68 -7.42 -4.38
N TYR A 137 -6.63 -7.28 -3.05
CA TYR A 137 -5.60 -6.50 -2.37
C TYR A 137 -4.34 -7.34 -2.12
N SER A 138 -3.20 -6.67 -1.96
CA SER A 138 -1.93 -7.37 -1.71
C SER A 138 -1.98 -8.19 -0.41
N MET A 139 -1.47 -9.42 -0.50
CA MET A 139 -1.22 -10.29 0.65
C MET A 139 0.13 -9.96 1.32
N THR A 140 0.43 -10.58 2.46
CA THR A 140 1.76 -10.48 3.10
C THR A 140 2.84 -10.91 2.12
N GLY A 141 3.85 -10.06 1.91
CA GLY A 141 4.95 -10.31 0.97
C GLY A 141 4.61 -10.06 -0.51
N ASP A 142 3.37 -9.71 -0.86
CA ASP A 142 2.98 -9.42 -2.24
C ASP A 142 3.22 -7.95 -2.61
N HIS A 143 4.44 -7.65 -3.03
CA HIS A 143 4.87 -6.30 -3.43
C HIS A 143 4.58 -5.95 -4.90
N GLY A 144 4.02 -6.90 -5.66
CA GLY A 144 3.75 -6.73 -7.08
C GLY A 144 2.37 -7.25 -7.45
N PHE A 145 2.25 -7.74 -8.68
CA PHE A 145 1.03 -8.37 -9.18
C PHE A 145 1.19 -9.86 -9.46
N GLY A 146 2.40 -10.42 -9.37
CA GLY A 146 2.72 -11.76 -9.87
C GLY A 146 1.82 -12.86 -9.30
N LEU A 147 1.74 -12.95 -7.97
CA LEU A 147 0.92 -13.96 -7.30
C LEU A 147 -0.58 -13.77 -7.61
N ARG A 148 -1.08 -12.54 -7.48
CA ARG A 148 -2.48 -12.20 -7.73
C ARG A 148 -2.89 -12.45 -9.18
N ARG A 149 -2.01 -12.19 -10.14
CA ARG A 149 -2.22 -12.47 -11.56
C ARG A 149 -2.42 -13.97 -11.81
N GLU A 150 -1.59 -14.82 -11.21
CA GLU A 150 -1.75 -16.29 -11.31
C GLU A 150 -3.08 -16.77 -10.71
N ILE A 151 -3.51 -16.18 -9.58
CA ILE A 151 -4.82 -16.45 -8.98
C ILE A 151 -5.93 -16.00 -9.93
N GLY A 152 -5.83 -14.80 -10.50
CA GLY A 152 -6.83 -14.23 -11.41
C GLY A 152 -7.03 -15.05 -12.68
N TYR A 153 -5.96 -15.56 -13.30
CA TYR A 153 -6.10 -16.49 -14.43
C TYR A 153 -6.82 -17.79 -14.05
N LYS A 154 -6.52 -18.36 -12.87
CA LYS A 154 -7.20 -19.56 -12.37
C LYS A 154 -8.68 -19.30 -12.11
N LEU A 155 -9.03 -18.16 -11.52
CA LEU A 155 -10.41 -17.74 -11.27
C LEU A 155 -11.18 -17.56 -12.57
N LEU A 156 -10.60 -16.87 -13.54
CA LEU A 156 -11.23 -16.67 -14.84
C LEU A 156 -11.47 -18.01 -15.56
N LYS A 157 -10.45 -18.87 -15.62
CA LYS A 157 -10.50 -20.14 -16.35
C LYS A 157 -11.46 -21.16 -15.72
N LYS A 158 -11.47 -21.27 -14.39
CA LYS A 158 -12.25 -22.30 -13.68
C LYS A 158 -13.65 -21.84 -13.30
N HIS A 159 -13.82 -20.56 -12.99
CA HIS A 159 -15.04 -20.04 -12.38
C HIS A 159 -15.69 -18.89 -13.18
N LYS A 160 -15.07 -18.46 -14.30
CA LYS A 160 -15.53 -17.30 -15.09
C LYS A 160 -15.65 -16.03 -14.22
N ILE A 161 -14.69 -15.85 -13.31
CA ILE A 161 -14.60 -14.66 -12.44
C ILE A 161 -13.45 -13.78 -12.94
N ALA A 162 -13.76 -12.55 -13.32
CA ALA A 162 -12.75 -11.54 -13.64
C ALA A 162 -12.02 -11.10 -12.35
N SER A 163 -10.80 -10.58 -12.48
CA SER A 163 -10.02 -10.14 -11.32
C SER A 163 -9.45 -8.75 -11.52
N LEU A 164 -9.71 -7.86 -10.58
CA LEU A 164 -9.08 -6.55 -10.47
C LEU A 164 -8.08 -6.58 -9.32
N SER A 165 -6.80 -6.43 -9.63
CA SER A 165 -5.73 -6.32 -8.64
C SER A 165 -5.29 -4.87 -8.52
N ILE A 166 -5.24 -4.33 -7.31
CA ILE A 166 -4.87 -2.93 -7.04
C ILE A 166 -3.49 -2.90 -6.35
N MET A 167 -2.57 -2.03 -6.76
CA MET A 167 -1.27 -1.88 -6.09
C MET A 167 -1.48 -1.14 -4.78
N ASN A 168 -1.12 -1.74 -3.64
CA ASN A 168 -1.24 -1.06 -2.35
C ASN A 168 -0.32 0.18 -2.28
N PRO A 169 -0.69 1.22 -1.53
CA PRO A 169 0.22 2.32 -1.20
C PRO A 169 1.49 1.79 -0.53
N PHE A 170 2.61 2.48 -0.74
CA PHE A 170 3.94 2.13 -0.24
C PHE A 170 4.56 0.83 -0.80
N TYR A 171 3.94 0.22 -1.80
CA TYR A 171 4.40 -1.04 -2.44
C TYR A 171 4.74 -0.80 -3.91
N GLY A 172 5.59 -1.65 -4.48
CA GLY A 172 5.90 -1.63 -5.91
C GLY A 172 6.32 -0.24 -6.38
N SER A 173 5.62 0.25 -7.42
CA SER A 173 5.80 1.59 -7.97
C SER A 173 5.26 2.73 -7.09
N ARG A 174 4.42 2.42 -6.10
CA ARG A 174 3.88 3.39 -5.13
C ARG A 174 4.77 3.56 -3.90
N LYS A 175 5.95 2.92 -3.87
CA LYS A 175 6.86 2.95 -2.74
C LYS A 175 7.71 4.23 -2.77
N PRO A 176 7.71 5.06 -1.70
CA PRO A 176 8.61 6.22 -1.61
C PRO A 176 10.08 5.82 -1.72
N GLU A 177 10.90 6.69 -2.31
CA GLU A 177 12.31 6.41 -2.60
C GLU A 177 13.12 6.11 -1.31
N GLU A 178 12.84 6.85 -0.24
CA GLU A 178 13.51 6.70 1.05
C GLU A 178 13.12 5.39 1.78
N GLN A 179 12.04 4.73 1.35
CA GLN A 179 11.54 3.52 1.99
C GLN A 179 12.38 2.28 1.61
N LYS A 180 13.09 1.75 2.61
CA LYS A 180 13.93 0.56 2.45
C LYS A 180 13.12 -0.72 2.60
N LYS A 181 13.31 -1.65 1.65
CA LYS A 181 12.60 -2.94 1.61
C LYS A 181 11.08 -2.74 1.73
N SER A 182 10.46 -3.44 2.69
CA SER A 182 9.02 -3.47 2.97
C SER A 182 8.66 -2.71 4.25
N SER A 183 9.63 -2.07 4.88
CA SER A 183 9.47 -1.35 6.14
C SER A 183 8.97 0.06 5.87
N LEU A 184 7.78 0.40 6.38
CA LEU A 184 7.27 1.77 6.33
C LEU A 184 8.18 2.73 7.12
N LEU A 185 8.32 3.97 6.65
CA LEU A 185 9.25 4.93 7.23
C LEU A 185 8.66 5.61 8.47
N TYR A 186 7.36 5.91 8.46
CA TYR A 186 6.65 6.55 9.57
C TYR A 186 5.47 5.72 10.07
N VAL A 187 5.10 5.84 11.34
CA VAL A 187 3.89 5.20 11.87
C VAL A 187 2.64 5.72 11.14
N SER A 188 2.59 7.01 10.82
CA SER A 188 1.50 7.60 10.02
C SER A 188 1.30 6.91 8.67
N ASP A 189 2.37 6.40 8.04
CA ASP A 189 2.28 5.72 6.74
C ASP A 189 1.40 4.47 6.82
N LEU A 190 1.44 3.76 7.95
CA LEU A 190 0.61 2.58 8.16
C LEU A 190 -0.88 2.96 8.19
N MET A 191 -1.20 4.08 8.83
CA MET A 191 -2.56 4.60 8.92
C MET A 191 -3.03 5.11 7.56
N CYS A 192 -2.21 5.89 6.86
CA CYS A 192 -2.51 6.37 5.51
C CYS A 192 -2.74 5.22 4.54
N LYS A 193 -1.91 4.17 4.60
CA LYS A 193 -2.09 2.95 3.81
C LYS A 193 -3.44 2.30 4.09
N GLY A 194 -3.83 2.17 5.37
CA GLY A 194 -5.13 1.61 5.76
C GLY A 194 -6.31 2.42 5.22
N ILE A 195 -6.27 3.75 5.37
CA ILE A 195 -7.32 4.64 4.86
C ILE A 195 -7.42 4.55 3.34
N ALA A 196 -6.30 4.64 2.64
CA ALA A 196 -6.26 4.57 1.18
C ALA A 196 -6.85 3.27 0.65
N LEU A 197 -6.54 2.12 1.26
CA LEU A 197 -7.10 0.82 0.84
C LEU A 197 -8.62 0.72 0.98
N VAL A 198 -9.21 1.45 1.94
CA VAL A 198 -10.67 1.50 2.11
C VAL A 198 -11.32 2.44 1.09
N CYS A 199 -10.60 3.48 0.67
CA CYS A 199 -11.09 4.48 -0.27
C CYS A 199 -10.90 4.07 -1.75
N GLU A 200 -9.94 3.18 -2.02
CA GLU A 200 -9.59 2.62 -3.34
C GLU A 200 -10.37 1.34 -3.67
#